data_AF-A0A510VV82-F1
#
_entry.id   AF-A0A510VV82-F1
#
_cell.length_a   1.000
_cell.length_b   1.000
_cell.length_c   1.000
_cell.angle_alpha   90.00
_cell.angle_beta   90.00
_cell.angle_gamma   90.00
#
_symmetry.space_group_name_H-M   'P 1'
#
loop_
_entity.id
_entity.type
_entity.pdbx_description
1 polymer ?
#
loop_
_entity_poly.entity_id
_entity_poly.type
_entity_poly.pdbx_seq_one_letter_code
_entity_poly.pdbx_strand_id
1 'polypeptide(L)'
;MNNSPTALNKRGTKIEKWGEKWDSQKELDFYERFLLGVVKPDNLSIHPHFTLCEKTTVEQGAVINSIKYTPDFVVYDDFKHILHVYDVKNSFGVYGIDQGNKLTFRLFAMKMGVPVEAVVVRKHDFKAACIGVTKQLNLTGKAQTPKPIVKTDPFYNWMEATNYQH
;
A
#
# COMPACT_ATOMS: atom_id res chain seq x y z
N MET A 1 30.96 -4.29 -27.45
CA MET A 1 30.54 -3.13 -26.63
C MET A 1 29.40 -3.59 -25.74
N ASN A 2 29.67 -3.75 -24.44
CA ASN A 2 28.69 -4.21 -23.45
C ASN A 2 27.79 -3.04 -23.04
N ASN A 3 26.53 -3.06 -23.50
CA ASN A 3 25.51 -2.15 -22.99
C ASN A 3 24.96 -2.71 -21.68
N SER A 4 25.56 -2.29 -20.56
CA SER A 4 24.99 -2.48 -19.24
C SER A 4 23.64 -1.74 -19.16
N PRO A 5 22.55 -2.38 -18.71
CA PRO A 5 21.25 -1.73 -18.63
C PRO A 5 21.27 -0.66 -17.54
N THR A 6 21.13 0.60 -17.95
CA THR A 6 20.91 1.74 -17.05
C THR A 6 19.49 1.65 -16.46
N ALA A 7 19.30 2.19 -15.26
CA ALA A 7 18.07 2.13 -14.46
C ALA A 7 16.81 2.80 -15.08
N LEU A 8 16.83 3.12 -16.37
CA LEU A 8 15.79 3.86 -17.10
C LEU A 8 14.58 3.00 -17.52
N ASN A 9 14.69 1.66 -17.54
CA ASN A 9 13.62 0.78 -18.05
C ASN A 9 12.80 0.06 -16.95
N LYS A 10 12.58 0.71 -15.79
CA LYS A 10 11.86 0.09 -14.65
C LYS A 10 10.45 0.61 -14.39
N ARG A 11 9.94 1.54 -15.21
CA ARG A 11 8.55 2.00 -15.09
C ARG A 11 7.70 1.14 -16.02
N GLY A 12 6.79 0.37 -15.42
CA GLY A 12 5.76 -0.32 -16.18
C GLY A 12 4.93 0.67 -17.01
N THR A 13 4.28 0.18 -18.06
CA THR A 13 3.37 0.98 -18.86
C THR A 13 2.23 1.46 -17.98
N LYS A 14 2.10 2.79 -17.80
CA LYS A 14 0.94 3.39 -17.15
C LYS A 14 -0.31 3.10 -17.99
N ILE A 15 -1.41 2.82 -17.32
CA ILE A 15 -2.69 2.51 -17.98
C ILE A 15 -3.66 3.63 -17.62
N GLU A 16 -4.43 4.12 -18.60
CA GLU A 16 -5.50 5.08 -18.36
C GLU A 16 -6.84 4.35 -18.51
N LYS A 17 -7.60 4.24 -17.41
CA LYS A 17 -8.91 3.56 -17.38
C LYS A 17 -9.73 4.07 -16.20
N TRP A 18 -11.06 4.13 -16.34
CA TRP A 18 -11.97 4.64 -15.30
C TRP A 18 -11.72 6.09 -14.88
N GLY A 19 -11.11 6.89 -15.76
CA GLY A 19 -10.71 8.26 -15.45
C GLY A 19 -9.41 8.38 -14.64
N GLU A 20 -8.80 7.26 -14.27
CA GLU A 20 -7.59 7.21 -13.44
C GLU A 20 -6.36 6.75 -14.21
N LYS A 21 -5.18 7.09 -13.67
CA LYS A 21 -3.88 6.66 -14.18
C LYS A 21 -3.27 5.62 -13.25
N TRP A 22 -3.25 4.38 -13.70
CA TRP A 22 -2.74 3.23 -12.95
C TRP A 22 -1.24 3.08 -13.16
N ASP A 23 -0.48 2.89 -12.09
CA ASP A 23 0.97 2.68 -12.16
C ASP A 23 1.32 1.24 -12.59
N SER A 24 0.36 0.31 -12.50
CA SER A 24 0.52 -1.05 -13.04
C SER A 24 -0.80 -1.75 -13.39
N GLN A 25 -0.72 -2.79 -14.23
CA GLN A 25 -1.86 -3.67 -14.49
C GLN A 25 -2.37 -4.37 -13.22
N LYS A 26 -1.49 -4.68 -12.25
CA LYS A 26 -1.91 -5.35 -11.01
C LYS A 26 -2.75 -4.45 -10.13
N GLU A 27 -2.43 -3.16 -10.13
CA GLU A 27 -3.18 -2.17 -9.39
C GLU A 27 -4.58 -1.99 -9.98
N LEU A 28 -4.68 -1.88 -11.31
CA LEU A 28 -5.94 -1.90 -12.02
C LEU A 28 -6.71 -3.22 -11.77
N ASP A 29 -6.03 -4.37 -11.82
CA ASP A 29 -6.63 -5.67 -11.53
C ASP A 29 -7.19 -5.74 -10.09
N PHE A 30 -6.50 -5.14 -9.11
CA PHE A 30 -6.97 -5.10 -7.73
C PHE A 30 -8.25 -4.28 -7.63
N TYR A 31 -8.23 -3.08 -8.22
CA TYR A 31 -9.40 -2.20 -8.29
C TYR A 31 -10.59 -2.92 -8.93
N GLU A 32 -10.44 -3.45 -10.14
CA GLU A 32 -11.54 -4.02 -10.91
C GLU A 32 -12.13 -5.29 -10.28
N ARG A 33 -11.30 -6.10 -9.62
CA ARG A 33 -11.73 -7.40 -9.08
C ARG A 33 -12.27 -7.33 -7.67
N PHE A 34 -11.74 -6.43 -6.84
CA PHE A 34 -12.00 -6.46 -5.40
C PHE A 34 -12.60 -5.16 -4.84
N LEU A 35 -12.52 -4.04 -5.56
CA LEU A 35 -13.04 -2.76 -5.08
C LEU A 35 -14.21 -2.24 -5.92
N LEU A 36 -14.08 -2.27 -7.25
CA LEU A 36 -15.09 -1.78 -8.18
C LEU A 36 -16.38 -2.60 -8.07
N GLY A 37 -17.50 -1.91 -7.79
CA GLY A 37 -18.81 -2.54 -7.61
C GLY A 37 -18.98 -3.28 -6.27
N VAL A 38 -17.92 -3.37 -5.46
CA VAL A 38 -17.95 -3.97 -4.12
C VAL A 38 -17.97 -2.88 -3.04
N VAL A 39 -17.06 -1.91 -3.14
CA VAL A 39 -16.99 -0.74 -2.25
C VAL A 39 -17.86 0.37 -2.83
N LYS A 40 -18.64 1.05 -1.99
CA LYS A 40 -19.42 2.24 -2.40
C LYS A 40 -18.45 3.30 -2.95
N PRO A 41 -18.74 3.93 -4.11
CA PRO A 41 -17.85 4.94 -4.70
C PRO A 41 -17.44 6.04 -3.72
N ASP A 42 -18.37 6.54 -2.91
CA ASP A 42 -18.09 7.59 -1.92
C ASP A 42 -17.15 7.16 -0.80
N ASN A 43 -17.00 5.85 -0.57
CA ASN A 43 -16.14 5.27 0.46
C ASN A 43 -14.83 4.75 -0.11
N LEU A 44 -14.51 5.05 -1.37
CA LEU A 44 -13.27 4.66 -2.00
C LEU A 44 -12.53 5.89 -2.51
N SER A 45 -11.25 6.02 -2.12
CA SER A 45 -10.33 6.97 -2.75
C SER A 45 -9.23 6.21 -3.48
N ILE A 46 -9.01 6.58 -4.73
CA ILE A 46 -7.93 6.08 -5.58
C ILE A 46 -6.83 7.13 -5.57
N HIS A 47 -5.59 6.73 -5.29
CA HIS A 47 -4.43 7.63 -5.16
C HIS A 47 -4.62 8.89 -4.29
N PRO A 48 -5.24 8.82 -3.10
CA PRO A 48 -5.35 9.98 -2.22
C PRO A 48 -3.95 10.42 -1.74
N HIS A 49 -3.74 11.73 -1.63
CA HIS A 49 -2.44 12.28 -1.24
C HIS A 49 -2.44 12.67 0.24
N PHE A 50 -1.44 12.19 0.99
CA PHE A 50 -1.25 12.54 2.39
C PHE A 50 0.11 13.22 2.60
N THR A 51 0.11 14.38 3.25
CA THR A 51 1.34 14.96 3.80
C THR A 51 1.62 14.31 5.14
N LEU A 52 2.70 13.53 5.26
CA LEU A 52 3.10 12.88 6.50
C LEU A 52 3.87 13.84 7.40
N CYS A 53 4.84 14.55 6.83
CA CYS A 53 5.61 15.61 7.50
C CYS A 53 5.52 16.88 6.67
N GLU A 54 5.18 17.99 7.32
CA GLU A 54 5.14 19.30 6.66
C GLU A 54 6.53 19.76 6.26
N LYS A 55 6.58 20.66 5.28
CA LYS A 55 7.81 21.37 4.92
C LYS A 55 8.15 22.33 6.08
N THR A 56 9.37 22.24 6.58
CA THR A 56 9.81 23.05 7.73
C THR A 56 11.12 23.74 7.44
N THR A 57 11.25 24.99 7.84
CA THR A 57 12.52 25.73 7.80
C THR A 57 13.11 25.71 9.20
N VAL A 58 14.34 25.23 9.36
CA VAL A 58 15.03 25.24 10.65
C VAL A 58 15.52 26.65 10.98
N GLU A 59 15.83 26.91 12.24
CA GLU A 59 16.22 28.24 12.74
C GLU A 59 17.40 28.86 11.95
N GLN A 60 18.32 28.05 11.47
CA GLN A 60 19.49 28.47 10.68
C GLN A 60 19.17 28.68 9.18
N GLY A 61 17.89 28.65 8.78
CA GLY A 61 17.42 28.96 7.43
C GLY A 61 17.41 27.80 6.43
N ALA A 62 17.90 26.61 6.81
CA ALA A 62 17.82 25.43 5.94
C ALA A 62 16.39 24.89 5.83
N VAL A 63 15.99 24.48 4.63
CA VAL A 63 14.64 23.99 4.36
C VAL A 63 14.63 22.46 4.31
N ILE A 64 13.83 21.86 5.18
CA ILE A 64 13.53 20.43 5.18
C ILE A 64 12.27 20.19 4.34
N ASN A 65 12.40 19.36 3.30
CA ASN A 65 11.28 19.03 2.42
C ASN A 65 10.18 18.24 3.14
N SER A 66 8.94 18.46 2.71
CA SER A 66 7.80 17.67 3.18
C SER A 66 7.95 16.20 2.79
N ILE A 67 7.48 15.30 3.64
CA ILE A 67 7.31 13.88 3.30
C ILE A 67 5.85 13.66 2.94
N LYS A 68 5.59 13.14 1.73
CA LYS A 68 4.25 12.82 1.25
C LYS A 68 4.14 11.33 0.98
N TYR A 69 2.92 10.81 1.08
CA TYR A 69 2.59 9.44 0.74
C TYR A 69 1.26 9.39 -0.01
N THR A 70 1.23 8.57 -1.05
CA THR A 70 0.05 8.30 -1.88
C THR A 70 -0.12 6.78 -1.91
N PRO A 71 -0.98 6.19 -1.07
CA PRO A 71 -1.36 4.78 -1.23
C PRO A 71 -2.14 4.59 -2.53
N ASP A 72 -2.24 3.34 -2.99
CA ASP A 72 -3.03 3.04 -4.18
C ASP A 72 -4.52 3.23 -3.91
N PHE A 73 -4.99 2.74 -2.75
CA PHE A 73 -6.40 2.84 -2.37
C PHE A 73 -6.58 3.11 -0.88
N VAL A 74 -7.62 3.88 -0.55
CA VAL A 74 -8.15 3.99 0.81
C VAL A 74 -9.63 3.68 0.80
N VAL A 75 -10.04 2.74 1.65
CA VAL A 75 -11.45 2.37 1.87
C VAL A 75 -11.89 2.95 3.20
N TYR A 76 -13.06 3.60 3.19
CA TYR A 76 -13.66 4.22 4.36
C TYR A 76 -14.95 3.52 4.79
N ASP A 77 -15.34 3.75 6.03
CA ASP A 77 -16.71 3.47 6.47
C ASP A 77 -17.68 4.59 6.01
N ASP A 78 -18.97 4.43 6.31
CA ASP A 78 -19.99 5.43 5.99
C ASP A 78 -19.81 6.76 6.76
N PHE A 79 -18.98 6.77 7.82
CA PHE A 79 -18.63 7.95 8.62
C PHE A 79 -17.29 8.59 8.22
N LYS A 80 -16.64 8.11 7.16
CA LYS A 80 -15.33 8.56 6.65
C LYS A 80 -14.15 8.26 7.58
N HIS A 81 -14.26 7.26 8.45
CA HIS A 81 -13.09 6.67 9.08
C HIS A 81 -12.40 5.69 8.13
N ILE A 82 -11.07 5.65 8.17
CA ILE A 82 -10.27 4.74 7.36
C ILE A 82 -10.48 3.31 7.88
N LEU A 83 -10.96 2.42 7.00
CA LEU A 83 -11.05 0.98 7.25
C LEU A 83 -9.81 0.26 6.71
N HIS A 84 -9.41 0.58 5.49
CA HIS A 84 -8.27 -0.06 4.83
C HIS A 84 -7.42 0.95 4.07
N VAL A 85 -6.12 0.69 4.04
CA VAL A 85 -5.15 1.42 3.20
C VAL A 85 -4.35 0.38 2.44
N TYR A 86 -4.60 0.27 1.14
CA TYR A 86 -3.99 -0.75 0.29
C TYR A 86 -2.87 -0.18 -0.55
N ASP A 87 -1.79 -0.96 -0.65
CA ASP A 87 -0.65 -0.69 -1.53
C ASP A 87 -0.26 -1.97 -2.26
N VAL A 88 -0.46 -1.98 -3.58
CA VAL A 88 -0.39 -3.13 -4.46
C VAL A 88 1.06 -3.43 -4.83
N LYS A 89 1.52 -4.62 -4.46
CA LYS A 89 2.87 -5.08 -4.69
C LYS A 89 2.94 -6.28 -5.62
N ASN A 90 4.08 -6.39 -6.30
CA ASN A 90 4.38 -7.56 -7.13
C ASN A 90 4.64 -8.83 -6.29
N SER A 91 5.21 -8.67 -5.10
CA SER A 91 5.50 -9.73 -4.14
C SER A 91 5.75 -9.13 -2.76
N PHE A 92 5.77 -9.94 -1.71
CA PHE A 92 6.16 -9.51 -0.36
C PHE A 92 7.68 -9.58 -0.08
N GLY A 93 8.46 -10.00 -1.07
CA GLY A 93 9.91 -10.07 -0.93
C GLY A 93 10.56 -8.69 -0.85
N VAL A 94 11.86 -8.66 -0.56
CA VAL A 94 12.65 -7.41 -0.49
C VAL A 94 12.62 -6.59 -1.78
N TYR A 95 12.35 -7.22 -2.92
CA TYR A 95 12.19 -6.56 -4.22
C TYR A 95 10.79 -6.00 -4.47
N GLY A 96 9.79 -6.40 -3.67
CA GLY A 96 8.43 -5.90 -3.76
C GLY A 96 8.08 -4.88 -2.68
N ILE A 97 8.75 -4.93 -1.53
CA ILE A 97 8.60 -3.96 -0.44
C ILE A 97 10.00 -3.55 0.02
N ASP A 98 10.46 -2.41 -0.46
CA ASP A 98 11.77 -1.87 -0.10
C ASP A 98 11.77 -1.19 1.28
N GLN A 99 12.93 -0.73 1.74
CA GLN A 99 13.05 -0.05 3.02
C GLN A 99 12.35 1.31 3.05
N GLY A 100 12.28 2.01 1.91
CA GLY A 100 11.59 3.29 1.78
C GLY A 100 10.08 3.14 1.93
N ASN A 101 9.50 2.08 1.33
CA ASN A 101 8.10 1.71 1.54
C ASN A 101 7.83 1.44 3.02
N LYS A 102 8.65 0.59 3.66
CA LYS A 102 8.46 0.25 5.09
C LYS A 102 8.48 1.48 6.00
N LEU A 103 9.42 2.41 5.76
CA LEU A 103 9.50 3.65 6.54
C LEU A 103 8.27 4.52 6.30
N THR A 104 7.88 4.71 5.04
CA THR A 104 6.72 5.55 4.67
C THR A 104 5.42 4.98 5.23
N PHE A 105 5.21 3.67 5.11
CA PHE A 105 4.05 2.98 5.67
C PHE A 105 3.99 3.12 7.19
N ARG A 106 5.13 2.99 7.87
CA ARG A 106 5.21 3.20 9.32
C ARG A 106 4.89 4.63 9.71
N LEU A 107 5.42 5.63 9.00
CA LEU A 107 5.12 7.04 9.24
C LEU A 107 3.64 7.35 9.02
N PHE A 108 3.04 6.81 7.95
CA PHE A 108 1.60 6.91 7.71
C PHE A 108 0.82 6.29 8.86
N ALA A 109 1.14 5.06 9.26
CA ALA A 109 0.45 4.36 10.35
C ALA A 109 0.54 5.13 11.68
N MET A 110 1.71 5.70 11.98
CA MET A 110 1.90 6.53 13.18
C MET A 110 1.04 7.81 13.13
N LYS A 111 0.86 8.42 11.96
CA LYS A 111 0.08 9.65 11.80
C LYS A 111 -1.44 9.40 11.78
N MET A 112 -1.87 8.34 11.09
CA MET A 112 -3.29 8.09 10.79
C MET A 112 -3.93 7.04 11.71
N GLY A 113 -3.13 6.30 12.49
CA GLY A 113 -3.63 5.26 13.40
C GLY A 113 -4.03 3.94 12.72
N VAL A 114 -3.91 3.84 11.39
CA VAL A 114 -4.23 2.64 10.60
C VAL A 114 -3.01 2.21 9.78
N PRO A 115 -2.58 0.94 9.85
CA PRO A 115 -1.43 0.47 9.08
C PRO A 115 -1.74 0.33 7.59
N VAL A 116 -0.69 0.39 6.77
CA VAL A 116 -0.78 0.10 5.34
C VAL A 116 -0.68 -1.40 5.12
N GLU A 117 -1.61 -1.92 4.34
CA GLU A 117 -1.67 -3.30 3.90
C GLU A 117 -1.01 -3.43 2.52
N ALA A 118 0.15 -4.08 2.50
CA ALA A 118 0.69 -4.53 1.22
C ALA A 118 -0.19 -5.65 0.68
N VAL A 119 -0.64 -5.53 -0.57
CA VAL A 119 -1.48 -6.54 -1.21
C VAL A 119 -0.81 -7.14 -2.43
N VAL A 120 -0.91 -8.46 -2.59
CA VAL A 120 -0.41 -9.17 -3.77
C VAL A 120 -1.58 -9.85 -4.46
N VAL A 121 -1.93 -9.29 -5.62
CA VAL A 121 -3.05 -9.73 -6.46
C VAL A 121 -2.79 -11.09 -7.08
N ARG A 122 -3.80 -11.96 -7.03
CA ARG A 122 -3.86 -13.22 -7.77
C ARG A 122 -5.14 -13.25 -8.62
N LYS A 123 -5.37 -14.39 -9.30
CA LYS A 123 -6.46 -14.51 -10.27
C LYS A 123 -7.85 -14.36 -9.63
N HIS A 124 -8.03 -14.88 -8.42
CA HIS A 124 -9.33 -14.95 -7.74
C HIS A 124 -9.31 -14.43 -6.29
N ASP A 125 -8.13 -14.15 -5.77
CA ASP A 125 -7.91 -13.70 -4.40
C ASP A 125 -6.75 -12.71 -4.40
N PHE A 126 -6.50 -12.11 -3.25
CA PHE A 126 -5.27 -11.41 -2.97
C PHE A 126 -4.70 -11.87 -1.64
N LYS A 127 -3.39 -11.73 -1.48
CA LYS A 127 -2.76 -11.80 -0.17
C LYS A 127 -2.69 -10.42 0.44
N ALA A 128 -2.85 -10.31 1.75
CA ALA A 128 -2.63 -9.06 2.48
C ALA A 128 -1.72 -9.26 3.69
N ALA A 129 -0.90 -8.25 3.97
CA ALA A 129 -0.13 -8.15 5.20
C ALA A 129 0.11 -6.67 5.55
N CYS A 130 -0.19 -6.31 6.79
CA CYS A 130 0.16 -5.00 7.34
C CYS A 130 1.68 -4.88 7.46
N ILE A 131 2.21 -3.74 7.03
CA ILE A 131 3.65 -3.45 7.04
C ILE A 131 3.96 -2.33 8.03
N GLY A 132 5.09 -2.45 8.73
CA GLY A 132 5.53 -1.43 9.69
C GLY A 132 4.95 -1.58 11.09
N VAL A 133 4.23 -2.67 11.36
CA VAL A 133 3.75 -3.08 12.68
C VAL A 133 4.76 -4.00 13.39
N THR A 134 4.71 -4.08 14.72
CA THR A 134 5.66 -4.91 15.49
C THR A 134 5.36 -6.40 15.39
N LYS A 135 4.07 -6.79 15.36
CA LYS A 135 3.65 -8.18 15.14
C LYS A 135 3.27 -8.38 13.67
N GLN A 136 4.28 -8.43 12.80
CA GLN A 136 4.09 -8.60 11.36
C GLN A 136 3.94 -10.08 10.95
N LEU A 137 3.15 -10.34 9.91
CA LEU A 137 3.08 -11.64 9.25
C LEU A 137 4.38 -12.00 8.51
N ASN A 138 4.60 -13.30 8.31
CA ASN A 138 5.77 -13.87 7.66
C ASN A 138 5.72 -13.69 6.14
N LEU A 139 6.19 -12.53 5.69
CA LEU A 139 6.22 -12.13 4.29
C LEU A 139 7.06 -13.05 3.37
N THR A 140 8.11 -13.68 3.90
CA THR A 140 9.13 -14.38 3.10
C THR A 140 9.14 -15.90 3.27
N GLY A 141 8.34 -16.43 4.19
CA GLY A 141 8.37 -17.85 4.55
C GLY A 141 9.50 -18.24 5.50
N LYS A 142 10.38 -17.31 5.90
CA LYS A 142 11.55 -17.60 6.75
C LYS A 142 11.28 -17.53 8.26
N ALA A 143 10.25 -16.81 8.69
CA ALA A 143 9.90 -16.69 10.10
C ALA A 143 8.91 -17.79 10.55
N GLN A 144 8.79 -18.03 11.85
CA GLN A 144 7.77 -18.94 12.41
C GLN A 144 6.40 -18.27 12.60
N THR A 145 6.26 -16.98 12.27
CA THR A 145 4.98 -16.27 12.33
C THR A 145 4.04 -16.68 11.18
N PRO A 146 2.72 -16.47 11.31
CA PRO A 146 1.75 -16.86 10.30
C PRO A 146 2.02 -16.18 8.95
N LYS A 147 1.64 -16.85 7.85
CA LYS A 147 1.77 -16.31 6.48
C LYS A 147 0.77 -15.17 6.25
N PRO A 148 0.99 -14.31 5.23
CA PRO A 148 0.01 -13.33 4.77
C PRO A 148 -1.37 -13.97 4.60
N ILE A 149 -2.41 -13.27 5.05
CA ILE A 149 -3.79 -13.72 4.91
C ILE A 149 -4.18 -13.75 3.44
N VAL A 150 -5.18 -14.56 3.10
CA VAL A 150 -5.77 -14.64 1.76
C VAL A 150 -7.22 -14.19 1.85
N LYS A 151 -7.61 -13.26 0.99
CA LYS A 151 -8.94 -12.66 0.97
C LYS A 151 -9.48 -12.56 -0.45
N THR A 152 -10.80 -12.58 -0.57
CA THR A 152 -11.54 -12.49 -1.83
C THR A 152 -12.38 -11.22 -1.91
N ASP A 153 -12.50 -10.48 -0.81
CA ASP A 153 -13.24 -9.24 -0.68
C ASP A 153 -12.52 -8.32 0.32
N PRO A 154 -12.82 -7.01 0.32
CA PRO A 154 -12.15 -6.03 1.16
C PRO A 154 -12.82 -5.85 2.53
N PHE A 155 -13.87 -6.59 2.88
CA PHE A 155 -14.65 -6.37 4.11
C PHE A 155 -14.18 -7.25 5.27
N TYR A 156 -12.87 -7.33 5.46
CA TYR A 156 -12.26 -8.02 6.59
C TYR A 156 -11.69 -7.03 7.60
N ASN A 157 -11.30 -7.46 8.79
CA ASN A 157 -10.63 -6.55 9.71
C ASN A 157 -9.13 -6.49 9.36
N TRP A 158 -8.57 -5.31 9.10
CA TRP A 158 -7.14 -5.15 8.77
C TRP A 158 -6.23 -5.78 9.85
N MET A 159 -6.68 -5.90 11.11
CA MET A 159 -5.95 -6.58 12.16
C MET A 159 -5.65 -8.04 11.83
N GLU A 160 -6.49 -8.71 11.04
CA GLU A 160 -6.22 -10.06 10.56
C GLU A 160 -4.97 -10.13 9.67
N ALA A 161 -4.61 -9.02 9.01
CA ALA A 161 -3.38 -8.88 8.23
C ALA A 161 -2.14 -8.64 9.13
N THR A 162 -2.26 -8.81 10.44
CA THR A 162 -1.20 -8.74 11.43
C THR A 162 -1.06 -10.07 12.19
N ASN A 163 -0.10 -10.15 13.11
CA ASN A 163 0.06 -11.25 14.07
C ASN A 163 -0.29 -10.81 15.51
N TYR A 164 -1.16 -9.81 15.68
CA TYR A 164 -1.76 -9.51 16.99
C TYR A 164 -2.89 -10.50 17.29
N GLN A 165 -2.99 -10.95 18.53
CA GLN A 165 -4.14 -11.72 19.01
C GLN A 165 -5.34 -10.78 19.09
N HIS A 166 -6.49 -11.25 18.60
CA HIS A 166 -7.75 -10.53 18.51
C HIS A 166 -8.85 -11.35 19.18
#